data_AF-A0A316MR72-F1
#
_entry.id   AF-A0A316MR72-F1
#
_cell.length_a   1.000
_cell.length_b   1.000
_cell.length_c   1.000
_cell.angle_alpha   90.00
_cell.angle_beta   90.00
_cell.angle_gamma   90.00
#
_symmetry.space_group_name_H-M   'P 1'
#
loop_
_entity.id
_entity.type
_entity.pdbx_description
1 polymer ?
#
loop_
_entity_poly.entity_id
_entity_poly.type
_entity_poly.pdbx_seq_one_letter_code
_entity_poly.pdbx_strand_id
1 'polypeptide(L)'
;MRRLLFIAFIAATLSGCSGDGKINKAAADYGRADAQTLLESVSSMTPLELEGYILGVRATEYEYREDGHEKAADLYIKGFEEYIRENSDSLANIIF
;
A
#
# COMPACT_ATOMS: atom_id res chain seq x y z
N MET A 1 -38.35 5.68 41.04
CA MET A 1 -39.02 4.84 40.03
C MET A 1 -38.98 5.55 38.68
N ARG A 2 -38.56 4.83 37.63
CA ARG A 2 -38.73 5.10 36.17
C ARG A 2 -38.05 6.38 35.63
N ARG A 3 -37.36 6.37 34.50
CA ARG A 3 -36.93 5.32 33.55
C ARG A 3 -35.88 6.01 32.66
N LEU A 4 -34.80 5.28 32.39
CA LEU A 4 -33.78 5.59 31.39
C LEU A 4 -34.41 5.85 30.01
N LEU A 5 -33.92 6.86 29.30
CA LEU A 5 -34.02 6.94 27.84
C LEU A 5 -32.72 7.50 27.26
N PHE A 6 -31.79 6.58 27.00
CA PHE A 6 -30.63 6.76 26.13
C PHE A 6 -31.10 6.61 24.67
N ILE A 7 -31.13 7.68 23.88
CA ILE A 7 -31.17 7.58 22.41
C ILE A 7 -30.50 8.82 21.79
N ALA A 8 -29.34 8.62 21.15
CA ALA A 8 -29.02 9.29 19.90
C ALA A 8 -28.09 8.37 19.09
N PHE A 9 -28.70 7.74 18.08
CA PHE A 9 -28.07 6.90 17.07
C PHE A 9 -26.87 7.61 16.42
N ILE A 10 -25.68 7.02 16.54
CA ILE A 10 -24.58 7.33 15.63
C ILE A 10 -24.91 6.59 14.32
N ALA A 11 -25.56 7.30 13.40
CA ALA A 11 -25.69 6.85 12.02
C ALA A 11 -24.33 7.04 11.32
N ALA A 12 -23.42 6.08 11.52
CA ALA A 12 -22.27 5.93 10.66
C ALA A 12 -22.76 5.34 9.33
N THR A 13 -23.08 6.21 8.37
CA THR A 13 -23.33 5.82 6.99
C THR A 13 -22.01 5.37 6.36
N LEU A 14 -21.64 4.09 6.55
CA LEU A 14 -20.60 3.40 5.78
C LEU A 14 -21.13 3.12 4.37
N SER A 15 -21.26 4.17 3.58
CA SER A 15 -21.65 4.10 2.17
C SER A 15 -20.40 4.22 1.29
N GLY A 16 -19.49 3.24 1.35
CA GLY A 16 -18.23 3.26 0.57
C GLY A 16 -17.74 1.92 0.03
N CYS A 17 -18.36 0.79 0.40
CA CYS A 17 -17.74 -0.54 0.25
C CYS A 17 -17.56 -1.09 -1.18
N SER A 18 -17.97 -0.39 -2.25
CA SER A 18 -17.79 -0.89 -3.63
C SER A 18 -16.60 -0.26 -4.38
N GLY A 19 -16.16 0.95 -4.01
CA GLY A 19 -15.02 1.63 -4.63
C GLY A 19 -13.70 1.09 -4.09
N ASP A 20 -13.64 0.94 -2.76
CA ASP A 20 -12.46 0.49 -2.03
C ASP A 20 -11.97 -0.88 -2.51
N GLY A 21 -12.86 -1.80 -2.89
CA GLY A 21 -12.46 -3.11 -3.40
C GLY A 21 -11.64 -3.06 -4.68
N LYS A 22 -11.96 -2.14 -5.60
CA LYS A 22 -11.23 -1.98 -6.86
C LYS A 22 -9.89 -1.30 -6.63
N ILE A 23 -9.87 -0.25 -5.82
CA ILE A 23 -8.65 0.52 -5.50
C ILE A 23 -7.67 -0.39 -4.75
N ASN A 24 -8.14 -1.13 -3.75
CA ASN A 24 -7.32 -2.08 -2.99
C ASN A 24 -6.65 -3.13 -3.89
N LYS A 25 -7.39 -3.69 -4.85
CA LYS A 25 -6.83 -4.66 -5.79
C LYS A 25 -5.80 -4.00 -6.71
N ALA A 26 -6.12 -2.83 -7.27
CA ALA A 26 -5.20 -2.10 -8.14
C ALA A 26 -3.90 -1.74 -7.41
N ALA A 27 -4.00 -1.27 -6.16
CA ALA A 27 -2.85 -0.93 -5.34
C ALA A 27 -1.93 -2.15 -5.09
N ALA A 28 -2.51 -3.32 -4.76
CA ALA A 28 -1.74 -4.56 -4.62
C ALA A 28 -1.04 -4.96 -5.95
N ASP A 29 -1.76 -4.87 -7.07
CA ASP A 29 -1.23 -5.21 -8.39
C ASP A 29 -0.10 -4.23 -8.81
N TYR A 30 -0.23 -2.94 -8.50
CA TYR A 30 0.79 -1.93 -8.76
C TYR A 30 2.03 -2.12 -7.89
N GLY A 31 1.88 -2.40 -6.59
CA GLY A 31 3.02 -2.67 -5.72
C GLY A 31 3.86 -3.84 -6.23
N ARG A 32 3.18 -4.91 -6.68
CA ARG A 32 3.84 -6.05 -7.33
C ARG A 32 4.54 -5.67 -8.64
N ALA A 33 3.89 -4.88 -9.49
CA ALA A 33 4.46 -4.45 -10.78
C ALA A 33 5.71 -3.58 -10.59
N ASP A 34 5.70 -2.69 -9.60
CA ASP A 34 6.85 -1.85 -9.26
C ASP A 34 8.00 -2.70 -8.68
N ALA A 35 7.70 -3.72 -7.87
CA ALA A 35 8.71 -4.65 -7.38
C ALA A 35 9.34 -5.48 -8.52
N GLN A 36 8.52 -5.93 -9.47
CA GLN A 36 8.99 -6.61 -10.67
C GLN A 36 9.91 -5.71 -11.50
N THR A 37 9.49 -4.47 -11.76
CA THR A 37 10.29 -3.50 -12.52
C THR A 37 11.62 -3.22 -11.83
N LEU A 38 11.64 -3.12 -10.50
CA LEU A 38 12.87 -2.99 -9.73
C LEU A 38 13.79 -4.20 -9.94
N LEU A 39 13.27 -5.42 -9.78
CA LEU A 39 14.08 -6.64 -9.96
C LEU A 39 14.70 -6.75 -11.35
N GLU A 40 13.96 -6.37 -12.39
CA GLU A 40 14.43 -6.41 -13.78
C GLU A 40 15.55 -5.38 -14.04
N SER A 41 15.62 -4.29 -13.27
CA SER A 41 16.51 -3.16 -13.54
C SER A 41 17.61 -2.93 -12.48
N VAL A 42 17.49 -3.53 -11.30
CA VAL A 42 18.38 -3.26 -10.14
C VAL A 42 19.85 -3.56 -10.42
N SER A 43 20.13 -4.55 -11.28
CA SER A 43 21.51 -4.94 -11.62
C SER A 43 22.28 -3.85 -12.36
N SER A 44 21.58 -2.91 -12.99
CA SER A 44 22.16 -1.77 -13.71
C SER A 44 22.03 -0.44 -12.96
N MET A 45 21.34 -0.43 -11.81
CA MET A 45 21.14 0.78 -11.01
C MET A 45 22.38 1.12 -10.17
N THR A 46 22.71 2.40 -10.12
CA THR A 46 23.56 2.96 -9.08
C THR A 46 22.84 2.95 -7.72
N PRO A 47 23.56 3.03 -6.60
CA PRO A 47 22.93 3.13 -5.28
C PRO A 47 21.97 4.32 -5.15
N LEU A 48 22.27 5.45 -5.79
CA LEU A 48 21.41 6.63 -5.79
C LEU A 48 20.12 6.41 -6.57
N GLU A 49 20.18 5.70 -7.70
CA GLU A 49 18.99 5.34 -8.48
C GLU A 49 18.10 4.35 -7.72
N LEU A 50 18.72 3.38 -7.02
CA LEU A 50 17.99 2.47 -6.14
C LEU A 50 17.29 3.23 -5.01
N GLU A 51 18.00 4.14 -4.33
CA GLU A 51 17.41 4.99 -3.29
C GLU A 51 16.24 5.81 -3.83
N GLY A 52 16.42 6.47 -4.99
CA GLY A 52 15.37 7.23 -5.65
C GLY A 52 14.15 6.38 -6.01
N TYR A 53 14.37 5.14 -6.44
CA TYR A 53 13.28 4.20 -6.73
C TYR A 53 12.48 3.87 -5.47
N ILE A 54 13.17 3.55 -4.36
CA ILE A 54 12.51 3.26 -3.08
C ILE A 54 11.75 4.49 -2.56
N LEU A 55 12.32 5.69 -2.69
CA LEU A 55 11.61 6.93 -2.34
C LEU A 55 10.35 7.13 -3.20
N GLY A 56 10.39 6.78 -4.49
CA GLY A 56 9.23 6.77 -5.37
C GLY A 56 8.11 5.84 -4.88
N VAL A 57 8.46 4.62 -4.48
CA VAL A 57 7.51 3.65 -3.88
C VAL A 57 6.88 4.24 -2.61
N ARG A 58 7.68 4.85 -1.72
CA ARG A 58 7.16 5.49 -0.49
C ARG A 58 6.28 6.72 -0.80
N ALA A 59 6.58 7.47 -1.86
CA ALA A 59 5.74 8.57 -2.30
C ALA A 59 4.37 8.07 -2.78
N THR A 60 4.32 7.01 -3.59
CA THR A 60 3.06 6.39 -4.03
C THR A 60 2.24 5.87 -2.85
N GLU A 61 2.88 5.23 -1.85
CA GLU A 61 2.18 4.85 -0.61
C GLU A 61 1.58 6.09 0.09
N TYR A 62 2.36 7.16 0.22
CA TYR A 62 1.91 8.38 0.88
C TYR A 62 0.72 9.01 0.16
N GLU A 63 0.70 9.02 -1.18
CA GLU A 63 -0.44 9.48 -1.98
C GLU A 63 -1.73 8.71 -1.65
N TYR A 64 -1.68 7.38 -1.57
CA TYR A 64 -2.85 6.60 -1.14
C TYR A 64 -3.33 6.98 0.26
N ARG A 65 -2.42 7.27 1.20
CA ARG A 65 -2.79 7.67 2.56
C ARG A 65 -3.41 9.06 2.61
N GLU A 66 -2.82 10.04 1.92
CA GLU A 66 -3.34 11.40 1.81
C GLU A 66 -4.75 11.42 1.19
N ASP A 67 -5.02 10.54 0.21
CA ASP A 67 -6.34 10.37 -0.41
C ASP A 67 -7.36 9.62 0.47
N GLY A 68 -6.96 9.20 1.68
CA GLY A 68 -7.82 8.47 2.62
C GLY A 68 -7.98 6.98 2.31
N HIS A 69 -7.14 6.43 1.43
CA HIS A 69 -7.13 5.03 1.03
C HIS A 69 -6.11 4.19 1.82
N GLU A 70 -6.18 4.22 3.16
CA GLU A 70 -5.23 3.55 4.06
C GLU A 70 -5.00 2.07 3.73
N LYS A 71 -6.07 1.32 3.46
CA LYS A 71 -5.96 -0.09 3.10
C LYS A 71 -5.29 -0.31 1.75
N ALA A 72 -5.46 0.61 0.81
CA ALA A 72 -4.80 0.53 -0.48
C ALA A 72 -3.30 0.79 -0.34
N ALA A 73 -2.91 1.77 0.49
CA ALA A 73 -1.52 2.04 0.84
C ALA A 73 -0.83 0.81 1.44
N ASP A 74 -1.47 0.16 2.41
CA ASP A 74 -0.95 -1.07 3.03
C ASP A 74 -0.81 -2.20 2.02
N LEU A 75 -1.80 -2.37 1.12
CA LEU A 75 -1.79 -3.39 0.09
C LEU A 75 -0.72 -3.13 -1.00
N TYR A 76 -0.48 -1.87 -1.34
CA TYR A 76 0.57 -1.47 -2.27
C TYR A 76 1.94 -1.86 -1.73
N ILE A 77 2.28 -1.43 -0.50
CA ILE A 77 3.56 -1.79 0.12
C ILE A 77 3.65 -3.30 0.27
N LYS A 78 2.62 -3.95 0.80
CA LYS A 78 2.63 -5.42 0.96
C LYS A 78 2.90 -6.15 -0.35
N GLY A 79 2.23 -5.77 -1.45
CA GLY A 79 2.45 -6.36 -2.77
C GLY A 79 3.88 -6.16 -3.28
N PHE A 80 4.46 -4.99 -2.99
CA PHE A 80 5.86 -4.69 -3.30
C PHE A 80 6.82 -5.58 -2.49
N GLU A 81 6.69 -5.60 -1.15
CA GLU A 81 7.60 -6.37 -0.29
C GLU A 81 7.52 -7.87 -0.53
N GLU A 82 6.30 -8.42 -0.64
CA GLU A 82 6.09 -9.86 -0.85
C GLU A 82 6.75 -10.30 -2.15
N TYR A 83 6.58 -9.54 -3.24
CA TYR A 83 7.21 -9.91 -4.52
C TYR A 83 8.73 -9.87 -4.45
N ILE A 84 9.34 -8.86 -3.80
CA ILE A 84 10.79 -8.83 -3.63
C ILE A 84 11.27 -10.03 -2.80
N ARG A 85 10.63 -10.33 -1.67
CA ARG A 85 10.98 -11.47 -0.81
C ARG A 85 10.82 -12.82 -1.53
N GLU A 86 9.81 -12.97 -2.37
CA GLU A 86 9.58 -14.21 -3.14
C GLU A 86 10.64 -14.44 -4.24
N ASN A 87 11.27 -13.37 -4.74
CA ASN A 87 12.11 -13.44 -5.94
C ASN A 87 13.60 -13.09 -5.70
N SER A 88 13.95 -12.41 -4.59
CA SER A 88 15.33 -12.08 -4.26
C SER A 88 15.54 -11.80 -2.76
N ASP A 89 16.02 -12.79 -2.02
CA ASP A 89 16.41 -12.65 -0.61
C ASP A 89 17.50 -11.58 -0.42
N SER A 90 18.46 -11.48 -1.35
CA SER A 90 19.54 -10.51 -1.26
C SER A 90 19.01 -9.08 -1.37
N LEU A 91 18.10 -8.83 -2.31
CA LEU A 91 17.52 -7.50 -2.49
C LEU A 91 16.58 -7.16 -1.35
N ALA A 92 15.80 -8.13 -0.86
CA ALA A 92 14.94 -7.94 0.30
C ALA A 92 15.73 -7.45 1.52
N ASN A 93 16.89 -8.06 1.82
CA ASN A 93 17.75 -7.67 2.95
C ASN A 93 18.43 -6.31 2.78
N ILE A 94 18.46 -5.76 1.56
CA ILE A 94 19.00 -4.42 1.29
C ILE A 94 17.91 -3.35 1.52
N ILE A 95 16.66 -3.67 1.22
CA ILE A 95 15.55 -2.71 1.23
C ILE A 95 14.81 -2.70 2.58
N PHE A 96 14.66 -3.84 3.24
CA PHE A 96 13.84 -4.04 4.46
C PHE A 96 14.67 -4.56 5.63
#